data_AF-A0A956WFL7-F1
#
_entry.id   AF-A0A956WFL7-F1
#
_cell.length_a   1.000
_cell.length_b   1.000
_cell.length_c   1.000
_cell.angle_alpha   90.00
_cell.angle_beta   90.00
_cell.angle_gamma   90.00
#
_symmetry.space_group_name_H-M   'P 1'
#
loop_
_entity.id
_entity.type
_entity.pdbx_description
1 polymer ?
#
loop_
_entity_poly.entity_id
_entity_poly.type
_entity_poly.pdbx_seq_one_letter_code
_entity_poly.pdbx_strand_id
1 'polypeptide(L)'
;NLAIGQGFLEATPLQMANVYATIANGGDLLQPYLVESIVSADGSTEVVGERTVIQHIPLDDAMVAELQSALRDQTSNSWGAGSVTVFGDFGWPIAGKTGTAQNEQNVAGKPHSWFAAFGPYGETSEIASVVMVENSGEGVSFAAPITRTIYTAWLSDTPADSEPESEPDTGDE
;
A
#
# COMPACT_ATOMS: atom_id res chain seq x y z
N ASN A 1 2.98 -21.30 12.97
CA ASN A 1 1.88 -20.99 12.02
C ASN A 1 1.55 -19.51 12.00
N LEU A 2 1.48 -18.82 13.16
CA LEU A 2 1.22 -17.36 13.23
C LEU A 2 2.15 -16.51 12.34
N ALA A 3 3.47 -16.77 12.38
CA ALA A 3 4.47 -16.00 11.63
C ALA A 3 4.36 -16.11 10.09
N ILE A 4 3.58 -17.07 9.58
CA ILE A 4 3.33 -17.24 8.14
C ILE A 4 1.86 -16.95 7.77
N GLY A 5 1.07 -16.40 8.70
CA GLY A 5 -0.34 -16.08 8.48
C GLY A 5 -1.25 -17.31 8.36
N GLN A 6 -0.92 -18.42 9.01
CA GLN A 6 -1.73 -19.66 9.02
C GLN A 6 -2.17 -20.00 10.44
N GLY A 7 -3.38 -20.54 10.61
CA GLY A 7 -4.02 -20.82 11.90
C GLY A 7 -4.90 -19.65 12.38
N PHE A 8 -4.98 -19.44 13.69
CA PHE A 8 -5.92 -18.50 14.34
C PHE A 8 -5.66 -16.99 14.12
N LEU A 9 -4.88 -16.59 13.11
CA LEU A 9 -4.68 -15.18 12.78
C LEU A 9 -5.70 -14.76 11.71
N GLU A 10 -6.79 -14.16 12.15
CA GLU A 10 -7.74 -13.48 11.27
C GLU A 10 -7.43 -11.98 11.26
N ALA A 11 -7.15 -11.43 10.08
CA ALA A 11 -6.96 -10.00 9.88
C ALA A 11 -7.83 -9.53 8.72
N THR A 12 -8.52 -8.41 8.91
CA THR A 12 -9.31 -7.81 7.84
C THR A 12 -8.39 -7.14 6.80
N PRO A 13 -8.83 -7.03 5.53
CA PRO A 13 -8.08 -6.28 4.52
C PRO A 13 -7.75 -4.85 4.95
N LEU A 14 -8.65 -4.18 5.69
CA LEU A 14 -8.42 -2.83 6.21
C LEU A 14 -7.29 -2.81 7.25
N GLN A 15 -7.25 -3.79 8.17
CA GLN A 15 -6.14 -3.90 9.12
C GLN A 15 -4.81 -4.12 8.39
N MET A 16 -4.79 -4.98 7.38
CA MET A 16 -3.58 -5.22 6.58
C MET A 16 -3.16 -3.99 5.77
N ALA A 17 -4.11 -3.22 5.22
CA ALA A 17 -3.80 -1.97 4.54
C ALA A 17 -3.17 -0.97 5.50
N ASN A 18 -3.67 -0.88 6.74
CA ASN A 18 -3.11 0.00 7.75
C ASN A 18 -1.71 -0.44 8.22
N VAL A 19 -1.45 -1.75 8.30
CA VAL A 19 -0.09 -2.29 8.55
C VAL A 19 0.89 -1.84 7.45
N TYR A 20 0.51 -1.97 6.18
CA TYR A 20 1.38 -1.55 5.07
C TYR A 20 1.53 -0.03 5.01
N ALA A 21 0.49 0.74 5.33
CA ALA A 21 0.57 2.20 5.48
C ALA A 21 1.54 2.60 6.61
N THR A 22 1.51 1.87 7.72
CA THR A 22 2.42 2.07 8.87
C THR A 22 3.87 1.81 8.47
N ILE A 23 4.15 0.76 7.71
CA ILE A 23 5.50 0.49 7.20
C ILE A 23 5.92 1.57 6.22
N ALA A 24 5.02 1.97 5.30
CA ALA A 24 5.29 2.97 4.27
C ALA A 24 5.61 4.35 4.85
N ASN A 25 4.98 4.74 5.96
CA ASN A 25 5.08 6.07 6.53
C ASN A 25 6.13 6.22 7.64
N GLY A 26 7.03 5.25 7.80
CA GLY A 26 8.11 5.31 8.79
C GLY A 26 7.77 4.74 10.17
N GLY A 27 6.61 4.09 10.35
CA GLY A 27 6.26 3.38 11.58
C GLY A 27 5.08 3.96 12.37
N ASP A 28 4.41 4.97 11.85
CA ASP A 28 3.22 5.55 12.47
C ASP A 28 1.96 4.75 12.13
N LEU A 29 1.38 4.08 13.12
CA LEU A 29 0.06 3.48 12.99
C LEU A 29 -1.00 4.59 13.01
N LEU A 30 -1.68 4.77 11.88
CA LEU A 30 -2.68 5.81 11.72
C LEU A 30 -4.08 5.32 12.06
N GLN A 31 -4.94 6.24 12.49
CA GLN A 31 -6.38 6.02 12.49
C GLN A 31 -6.92 6.13 11.06
N PRO A 32 -7.52 5.07 10.48
CA PRO A 32 -8.15 5.17 9.17
C PRO A 32 -9.49 5.90 9.28
N TYR A 33 -9.75 6.80 8.32
CA TYR A 33 -11.02 7.53 8.20
C TYR A 33 -11.69 7.20 6.88
N LEU A 34 -13.01 7.01 6.91
CA LEU A 34 -13.85 6.88 5.71
C LEU A 34 -14.45 8.23 5.28
N VAL A 35 -14.57 9.17 6.23
CA VAL A 35 -15.17 10.50 6.03
C VAL A 35 -14.07 11.54 6.14
N GLU A 36 -13.91 12.36 5.10
CA GLU A 36 -12.94 13.45 5.06
C GLU A 36 -13.47 14.68 5.83
N SER A 37 -14.69 15.10 5.51
CA SER A 37 -15.35 16.23 6.17
C SER A 37 -16.88 16.07 6.16
N ILE A 38 -17.54 16.79 7.06
CA ILE A 38 -18.99 16.89 7.17
C ILE A 38 -19.39 18.34 6.89
N VAL A 39 -20.29 18.55 5.93
CA VAL A 39 -20.84 19.87 5.59
C VAL A 39 -22.26 19.98 6.12
N SER A 40 -22.49 20.94 7.02
CA SER A 40 -23.78 21.21 7.64
C SER A 40 -24.69 22.05 6.73
N ALA A 41 -25.99 22.04 7.03
CA ALA A 41 -26.99 22.80 6.27
C ALA A 41 -26.80 24.33 6.32
N ASP A 42 -26.08 24.83 7.33
CA ASP A 42 -25.71 26.24 7.47
C ASP A 42 -24.41 26.60 6.73
N GLY A 43 -23.79 25.63 6.05
CA GLY A 43 -22.54 25.78 5.31
C GLY A 43 -21.27 25.64 6.16
N SER A 44 -21.37 25.31 7.44
CA SER A 44 -20.19 24.99 8.26
C SER A 44 -19.59 23.63 7.88
N THR A 45 -18.26 23.55 7.86
CA THR A 45 -17.51 22.32 7.54
C THR A 45 -16.73 21.86 8.77
N GLU A 46 -16.92 20.61 9.16
CA GLU A 46 -16.12 19.91 10.17
C GLU A 46 -15.17 18.94 9.47
N VAL A 47 -13.86 19.09 9.67
CA VAL A 47 -12.86 18.14 9.15
C VAL A 47 -12.79 16.96 10.09
N VAL A 48 -12.94 15.75 9.54
CA VAL A 48 -12.94 14.49 10.29
C VAL A 48 -11.66 13.70 10.00
N GLY A 49 -11.23 13.69 8.74
CA GLY A 49 -10.12 12.87 8.24
C GLY A 49 -8.72 13.41 8.50
N GLU A 50 -8.45 13.98 9.67
CA GLU A 50 -7.12 14.49 10.00
C GLU A 50 -6.13 13.36 10.34
N ARG A 51 -4.85 13.53 9.97
CA ARG A 51 -3.80 12.56 10.29
C ARG A 51 -3.67 12.40 11.81
N THR A 52 -4.13 11.27 12.32
CA THR A 52 -4.07 10.93 13.75
C THR A 52 -3.20 9.71 13.95
N VAL A 53 -2.06 9.88 14.64
CA VAL A 53 -1.15 8.79 15.01
C VAL A 53 -1.70 8.12 16.28
N ILE A 54 -2.08 6.86 16.17
CA ILE A 54 -2.54 6.04 17.29
C ILE A 54 -1.34 5.57 18.11
N GLN A 55 -0.29 5.11 17.43
CA GLN A 55 0.89 4.52 18.04
C GLN A 55 2.06 4.56 17.05
N HIS A 56 3.28 4.71 17.55
CA HIS A 56 4.48 4.41 16.78
C HIS A 56 4.95 2.97 17.07
N ILE A 57 5.31 2.21 16.04
CA ILE A 57 5.75 0.82 16.21
C ILE A 57 7.09 0.76 16.96
N PRO A 58 7.37 -0.31 17.73
CA PRO A 58 8.59 -0.42 18.52
C PRO A 58 9.78 -0.89 17.66
N LEU A 59 10.00 -0.26 16.51
CA LEU A 59 11.13 -0.49 15.60
C LEU A 59 11.89 0.82 15.43
N ASP A 60 13.21 0.76 15.26
CA ASP A 60 13.99 1.94 14.90
C ASP A 60 13.94 2.20 13.38
N ASP A 61 14.35 3.40 12.97
CA ASP A 61 14.32 3.83 11.57
C ASP A 61 15.11 2.89 10.65
N ALA A 62 16.22 2.32 11.16
CA ALA A 62 17.04 1.39 10.38
C ALA A 62 16.32 0.07 10.13
N MET A 63 15.60 -0.45 11.13
CA MET A 63 14.75 -1.63 10.99
C MET A 63 13.56 -1.38 10.05
N VAL A 64 12.93 -0.20 10.12
CA VAL A 64 11.85 0.17 9.18
C VAL A 64 12.38 0.26 7.76
N ALA A 65 13.52 0.92 7.54
CA ALA A 65 14.15 1.01 6.24
C ALA A 65 14.52 -0.37 5.67
N GLU A 66 15.05 -1.28 6.49
CA GLU A 66 15.35 -2.65 6.08
C GLU A 66 14.07 -3.41 5.65
N LEU A 67 12.97 -3.25 6.40
CA LEU A 67 11.67 -3.85 6.04
C LEU A 67 11.14 -3.29 4.71
N GLN A 68 11.20 -1.97 4.52
CA GLN A 68 10.81 -1.34 3.27
C GLN A 68 11.66 -1.83 2.10
N SER A 69 12.98 -1.94 2.28
CA SER A 69 13.91 -2.45 1.27
C SER A 69 13.62 -3.91 0.92
N ALA A 70 13.36 -4.77 1.91
CA ALA A 70 13.02 -6.17 1.68
C ALA A 70 11.70 -6.34 0.90
N LEU A 71 10.71 -5.48 1.16
CA LEU A 71 9.45 -5.44 0.41
C LEU A 71 9.64 -4.89 -1.01
N ARG A 72 10.56 -3.94 -1.19
CA ARG A 72 10.95 -3.43 -2.51
C ARG A 72 11.64 -4.50 -3.34
N ASP A 73 12.54 -5.27 -2.75
CA ASP A 73 13.27 -6.32 -3.46
C ASP A 73 12.32 -7.37 -4.07
N GLN A 74 11.18 -7.66 -3.44
CA GLN A 74 10.21 -8.59 -4.01
C GLN A 74 9.61 -8.14 -5.34
N THR A 75 9.50 -6.84 -5.56
CA THR A 75 8.88 -6.26 -6.75
C THR A 75 9.90 -5.82 -7.80
N SER A 76 11.17 -5.62 -7.43
CA SER A 76 12.20 -5.10 -8.34
C SER A 76 13.42 -5.97 -8.57
N ASN A 77 13.71 -6.98 -7.73
CA ASN A 77 14.91 -7.78 -7.89
C ASN A 77 14.80 -8.72 -9.09
N SER A 78 15.60 -8.49 -10.13
CA SER A 78 15.58 -9.25 -11.39
C SER A 78 15.99 -10.73 -11.25
N TRP A 79 16.61 -11.12 -10.14
CA TRP A 79 16.89 -12.52 -9.80
C TRP A 79 15.70 -13.21 -9.12
N GLY A 80 14.67 -12.46 -8.73
CA GLY A 80 13.45 -12.98 -8.14
C GLY A 80 12.54 -13.66 -9.18
N ALA A 81 11.71 -14.59 -8.72
CA ALA A 81 10.70 -15.28 -9.54
C ALA A 81 9.25 -14.92 -9.15
N GLY A 82 9.06 -14.01 -8.20
CA GLY A 82 7.77 -13.65 -7.61
C GLY A 82 7.16 -12.40 -8.22
N SER A 83 6.86 -11.41 -7.37
CA SER A 83 6.17 -10.18 -7.75
C SER A 83 6.91 -9.35 -8.79
N VAL A 84 8.23 -9.47 -8.91
CA VAL A 84 9.03 -8.87 -9.99
C VAL A 84 8.54 -9.27 -11.39
N THR A 85 7.94 -10.44 -11.58
CA THR A 85 7.35 -10.84 -12.87
C THR A 85 6.15 -9.98 -13.28
N VAL A 86 5.52 -9.31 -12.31
CA VAL A 86 4.36 -8.42 -12.52
C VAL A 86 4.78 -6.96 -12.51
N PHE A 87 5.77 -6.58 -11.69
CA PHE A 87 6.12 -5.18 -11.42
C PHE A 87 7.53 -4.78 -11.89
N GLY A 88 8.34 -5.71 -12.40
CA GLY A 88 9.73 -5.43 -12.78
C GLY A 88 9.86 -4.43 -13.94
N ASP A 89 8.83 -4.31 -14.76
CA ASP A 89 8.70 -3.31 -15.84
C ASP A 89 7.79 -2.13 -15.44
N PHE A 90 7.30 -2.08 -14.21
CA PHE A 90 6.41 -1.03 -13.76
C PHE A 90 7.22 0.21 -13.36
N GLY A 91 7.10 1.28 -14.15
CA GLY A 91 7.90 2.50 -14.00
C GLY A 91 7.68 3.30 -12.73
N TRP A 92 6.73 2.89 -11.88
CA TRP A 92 6.48 3.49 -10.58
C TRP A 92 6.94 2.54 -9.47
N PRO A 93 7.84 2.97 -8.57
CA PRO A 93 8.47 2.06 -7.65
C PRO A 93 7.49 1.59 -6.58
N ILE A 94 7.11 0.31 -6.60
CA ILE A 94 6.25 -0.30 -5.58
C ILE A 94 7.10 -1.12 -4.60
N ALA A 95 6.68 -1.21 -3.35
CA ALA A 95 7.13 -2.24 -2.40
C ALA A 95 5.92 -3.07 -1.96
N GLY A 96 6.07 -4.39 -1.84
CA GLY A 96 4.94 -5.24 -1.50
C GLY A 96 5.26 -6.72 -1.37
N LYS A 97 4.27 -7.50 -0.95
CA LYS A 97 4.42 -8.93 -0.71
C LYS A 97 3.18 -9.72 -1.06
N THR A 98 3.42 -10.88 -1.68
CA THR A 98 2.40 -11.92 -1.89
C THR A 98 2.07 -12.64 -0.59
N GLY A 99 0.77 -12.85 -0.37
CA GLY A 99 0.24 -13.81 0.59
C GLY A 99 -0.50 -14.93 -0.13
N THR A 100 -0.40 -16.14 0.39
CA THR A 100 -1.20 -17.29 -0.02
C THR A 100 -1.78 -17.91 1.25
N ALA A 101 -3.05 -17.60 1.53
CA ALA A 101 -3.76 -18.14 2.70
C ALA A 101 -4.58 -19.36 2.28
N GLN A 102 -4.39 -20.50 2.95
CA GLN A 102 -5.11 -21.73 2.60
C GLN A 102 -6.45 -21.74 3.31
N ASN A 103 -7.52 -22.19 2.64
CA ASN A 103 -8.84 -22.27 3.25
C ASN A 103 -8.91 -23.49 4.19
N GLU A 104 -9.05 -23.25 5.50
CA GLU A 104 -9.14 -24.32 6.50
C GLU A 104 -10.41 -25.17 6.36
N GLN A 105 -11.51 -24.60 5.85
CA GLN A 105 -12.79 -25.29 5.65
C GLN A 105 -12.84 -26.12 4.36
N ASN A 106 -11.94 -25.84 3.41
CA ASN A 106 -11.80 -26.61 2.18
C ASN A 106 -10.32 -26.72 1.81
N VAL A 107 -9.62 -27.64 2.48
CA VAL A 107 -8.19 -27.92 2.28
C VAL A 107 -7.88 -28.37 0.84
N ALA A 108 -8.88 -28.91 0.13
CA ALA A 108 -8.82 -29.27 -1.29
C ALA A 108 -9.17 -28.11 -2.24
N GLY A 109 -9.66 -26.99 -1.72
CA GLY A 109 -9.97 -25.76 -2.45
C GLY A 109 -8.71 -24.94 -2.73
N LYS A 110 -8.82 -24.02 -3.69
CA LYS A 110 -7.73 -23.09 -4.01
C LYS A 110 -7.51 -22.11 -2.84
N PRO A 111 -6.26 -21.71 -2.56
CA PRO A 111 -5.99 -20.67 -1.56
C PRO A 111 -6.53 -19.30 -1.99
N HIS A 112 -6.66 -18.39 -1.04
CA HIS A 112 -6.90 -16.97 -1.30
C HIS A 112 -5.61 -16.32 -1.80
N SER A 113 -5.70 -15.61 -2.92
CA SER A 113 -4.61 -14.83 -3.49
C SER A 113 -4.59 -13.47 -2.80
N TRP A 114 -3.49 -13.13 -2.14
CA TRP A 114 -3.30 -11.83 -1.48
C TRP A 114 -2.09 -11.11 -2.07
N PHE A 115 -2.21 -9.80 -2.21
CA PHE A 115 -1.08 -8.92 -2.43
C PHE A 115 -1.30 -7.64 -1.64
N ALA A 116 -0.34 -7.32 -0.78
CA ALA A 116 -0.33 -6.09 -0.01
C ALA A 116 0.90 -5.28 -0.42
N ALA A 117 0.70 -3.99 -0.66
CA ALA A 117 1.72 -3.13 -1.24
C ALA A 117 1.52 -1.67 -0.86
N PHE A 118 2.58 -0.88 -1.04
CA PHE A 118 2.54 0.56 -1.00
C PHE A 118 3.42 1.16 -2.10
N GLY A 119 3.13 2.41 -2.46
CA GLY A 119 3.93 3.16 -3.40
C GLY A 119 3.66 4.68 -3.38
N PRO A 120 4.56 5.50 -3.93
CA PRO A 120 5.88 5.06 -4.40
C PRO A 120 6.78 4.65 -3.22
N TYR A 121 7.68 3.70 -3.44
CA TYR A 121 8.79 3.39 -2.55
C TYR A 121 9.83 4.51 -2.67
N GLY A 122 10.29 5.02 -1.53
CA GLY A 122 11.22 6.15 -1.47
C GLY A 122 10.86 7.06 -0.30
N GLU A 123 10.92 8.36 -0.50
CA GLU A 123 10.72 9.35 0.56
C GLU A 123 9.25 9.47 0.99
N THR A 124 8.31 9.53 0.04
CA THR A 124 6.89 9.73 0.35
C THR A 124 6.04 8.71 -0.38
N SER A 125 5.44 7.77 0.36
CA SER A 125 4.42 6.87 -0.18
C SER A 125 3.04 7.53 -0.16
N GLU A 126 2.31 7.40 -1.25
CA GLU A 126 1.02 8.05 -1.48
C GLU A 126 -0.17 7.11 -1.24
N ILE A 127 0.01 5.82 -1.51
CA ILE A 127 -1.06 4.82 -1.42
C ILE A 127 -0.52 3.51 -0.86
N ALA A 128 -1.30 2.93 0.06
CA ALA A 128 -1.16 1.54 0.50
C ALA A 128 -2.43 0.77 0.11
N SER A 129 -2.26 -0.46 -0.37
CA SER A 129 -3.38 -1.27 -0.86
C SER A 129 -3.24 -2.73 -0.45
N VAL A 130 -4.39 -3.38 -0.28
CA VAL A 130 -4.49 -4.83 -0.13
C VAL A 130 -5.52 -5.34 -1.13
N VAL A 131 -5.09 -6.25 -1.99
CA VAL A 131 -5.97 -6.97 -2.90
C VAL A 131 -6.06 -8.42 -2.45
N MET A 132 -7.28 -8.89 -2.21
CA MET A 132 -7.59 -10.29 -1.93
C MET A 132 -8.55 -10.82 -2.99
N VAL A 133 -8.23 -11.97 -3.58
CA VAL A 133 -9.12 -12.72 -4.47
C VAL A 133 -9.34 -14.10 -3.90
N GLU A 134 -10.58 -14.39 -3.51
CA GLU A 134 -10.92 -15.63 -2.84
C GLU A 134 -10.85 -16.85 -3.78
N ASN A 135 -10.36 -17.98 -3.24
CA ASN A 135 -10.31 -19.28 -3.93
C ASN A 135 -9.69 -19.22 -5.35
N SER A 136 -8.70 -18.35 -5.55
CA SER A 136 -8.14 -18.08 -6.89
C SER A 136 -6.79 -18.74 -7.13
N GLY A 137 -6.01 -19.02 -6.07
CA GLY A 137 -4.65 -19.56 -6.19
C GLY A 137 -3.60 -18.60 -5.64
N GLU A 138 -2.42 -18.55 -6.27
CA GLU A 138 -1.28 -17.79 -5.76
C GLU A 138 -1.45 -16.26 -5.88
N GLY A 139 -0.88 -15.52 -4.92
CA GLY A 139 -0.84 -14.05 -4.88
C GLY A 139 -0.38 -13.39 -6.19
N VAL A 140 0.68 -13.97 -6.79
CA VAL A 140 1.33 -13.43 -8.01
C VAL A 140 0.45 -13.57 -9.25
N SER A 141 -0.44 -14.56 -9.31
CA SER A 141 -1.24 -14.85 -10.51
C SER A 141 -2.49 -13.98 -10.63
N PHE A 142 -3.01 -13.44 -9.52
CA PHE A 142 -4.28 -12.71 -9.50
C PHE A 142 -4.18 -11.36 -8.77
N ALA A 143 -3.86 -11.36 -7.47
CA ALA A 143 -3.87 -10.15 -6.66
C ALA A 143 -2.80 -9.13 -7.09
N ALA A 144 -1.59 -9.58 -7.45
CA ALA A 144 -0.53 -8.69 -7.91
C ALA A 144 -0.88 -7.98 -9.25
N PRO A 145 -1.34 -8.68 -10.31
CA PRO A 145 -1.80 -8.02 -11.54
C PRO A 145 -2.95 -7.02 -11.30
N ILE A 146 -3.91 -7.33 -10.42
CA ILE A 146 -4.98 -6.40 -10.07
C ILE A 146 -4.42 -5.16 -9.37
N THR A 147 -3.44 -5.33 -8.47
CA THR A 147 -2.77 -4.20 -7.81
C THR A 147 -2.06 -3.30 -8.82
N ARG A 148 -1.40 -3.88 -9.84
CA ARG A 148 -0.79 -3.09 -10.93
C ARG A 148 -1.85 -2.24 -11.66
N THR A 149 -3.04 -2.79 -11.90
CA THR A 149 -4.16 -2.06 -12.51
C THR A 149 -4.63 -0.91 -11.63
N ILE A 150 -4.80 -1.13 -10.32
CA ILE A 150 -5.19 -0.08 -9.36
C ILE A 150 -4.17 1.06 -9.38
N TYR A 151 -2.88 0.75 -9.33
CA TYR A 151 -1.84 1.78 -9.33
C TYR A 151 -1.70 2.49 -10.69
N THR A 152 -1.94 1.79 -11.80
CA THR A 152 -2.02 2.43 -13.12
C THR A 152 -3.15 3.46 -13.16
N ALA A 153 -4.32 3.12 -12.60
CA ALA A 153 -5.45 4.03 -12.51
C ALA A 153 -5.15 5.23 -11.59
N TRP A 154 -4.56 4.99 -10.41
CA TRP A 154 -4.14 6.03 -9.47
C TRP A 154 -3.24 7.08 -10.13
N LEU A 155 -2.22 6.63 -10.87
CA LEU A 155 -1.29 7.50 -11.59
C LEU A 155 -1.91 8.24 -12.77
N SER A 156 -3.03 7.73 -13.31
CA SER A 156 -3.73 8.38 -14.42
C SER A 156 -4.72 9.45 -13.94
N ASP A 157 -5.22 9.32 -12.70
CA ASP A 157 -6.20 10.23 -12.10
C ASP A 157 -5.55 11.35 -11.27
N THR A 158 -4.27 11.18 -10.92
CA THR A 158 -3.46 12.22 -10.28
C THR A 158 -3.03 13.23 -11.35
N PRO A 159 -3.43 14.52 -11.29
CA PRO A 159 -2.90 15.53 -12.19
C PRO A 159 -1.38 15.55 -12.04
N ALA A 160 -0.64 15.43 -13.16
CA ALA A 160 0.81 15.57 -13.16
C ALA A 160 1.17 16.86 -12.41
N ASP A 161 2.05 16.75 -11.41
CA ASP A 161 2.41 17.80 -10.47
C ASP A 161 2.40 19.20 -11.11
N SER A 162 1.73 20.12 -10.41
CA SER A 162 1.82 21.56 -10.60
C SER A 162 3.27 21.96 -10.88
N GLU A 163 3.55 22.37 -12.12
CA GLU A 163 4.80 23.06 -12.46
C GLU A 163 5.01 24.20 -11.45
N PRO A 164 6.23 24.43 -10.95
CA PRO A 164 6.48 25.54 -10.06
C PRO A 164 6.05 26.82 -10.78
N GLU A 165 5.15 27.60 -10.15
CA GLU A 165 4.79 28.92 -10.63
C GLU A 165 6.09 29.67 -10.93
N SER A 166 6.33 29.95 -12.21
CA SER A 166 7.45 30.79 -12.63
C SER A 166 7.31 32.11 -11.88
N GLU A 167 8.29 32.44 -11.05
CA GLU A 167 8.36 33.74 -10.38
C GLU A 167 8.15 34.85 -11.42
N PRO A 168 7.35 35.89 -11.12
CA PRO A 168 7.17 36.99 -12.04
C PRO A 168 8.52 37.67 -12.23
N ASP A 169 8.99 37.68 -13.48
CA ASP A 169 10.11 38.47 -13.97
C ASP A 169 9.89 39.94 -13.59
N THR A 170 10.48 40.34 -12.47
CA THR A 170 10.55 41.73 -12.05
C THR A 170 11.72 42.35 -12.80
N GLY A 171 11.51 42.54 -14.10
CA GLY A 171 12.38 43.34 -14.94
C GLY A 171 12.28 44.81 -14.55
N ASP A 172 13.08 45.21 -13.57
CA ASP A 172 13.62 46.56 -13.47
C ASP A 172 14.89 46.62 -14.33
N GLU A 173 14.80 47.30 -15.48
CA GLU A 173 15.75 48.28 -16.05
C GLU A 173 15.47 48.59 -17.54
#